data_AF-A0A8J6YCW4-F1
#
_entry.id   AF-A0A8J6YCW4-F1
#
_cell.length_a   1.000
_cell.length_b   1.000
_cell.length_c   1.000
_cell.angle_alpha   90.00
_cell.angle_beta   90.00
_cell.angle_gamma   90.00
#
_symmetry.space_group_name_H-M   'P 1'
#
loop_
_entity.id
_entity.type
_entity.pdbx_description
1 polymer ?
#
loop_
_entity_poly.entity_id
_entity_poly.type
_entity_poly.pdbx_seq_one_letter_code
_entity_poly.pdbx_strand_id
1 'polypeptide(L)'
;MLNEIGEYEQYTLSPQKIDACEYPRLKYFTLIKRDFSGLERALTIVARHFLFDDDTPRTSDSELGELREILKSWCGFPNEAHNLPPHFDGWLVTYIRHAFLNDKINSCREKISRLESVDLQATLTDLLEKFSSQDGHEEFSEPLARLESLMAANGDELDDMMEGLKQIVTLLRARIKLSVKNKNFSKNLFGSLNQQGDTPFRAITYDRIIANALLAGKLRRYYLVCDDELFRSKKILKGTRKLSATDADMVLKMTAEYLLQRRHTSQEFTETNDSNLMNWIVGSRKPENFVRDSYVFADSGAKIFEVRKVNLGGINALKIKLHPKWTSHFILAEDGTGDVDSISGRIFFSDAGSSEPLREAVKYS
;
A
#
# COMPACT_ATOMS: atom_id res chain seq x y z
N MET A 1 -1.32 6.13 -8.00
CA MET A 1 0.09 6.49 -7.87
C MET A 1 0.52 7.10 -9.17
N LEU A 2 1.71 7.68 -9.16
CA LEU A 2 2.38 8.10 -10.38
C LEU A 2 2.80 6.89 -11.24
N ASN A 3 3.30 5.78 -10.69
CA ASN A 3 3.71 4.63 -11.51
C ASN A 3 2.91 3.37 -11.17
N GLU A 4 1.75 3.21 -11.80
CA GLU A 4 0.86 2.07 -11.57
C GLU A 4 1.40 0.76 -12.17
N ILE A 5 2.24 0.86 -13.21
CA ILE A 5 2.95 -0.27 -13.80
C ILE A 5 3.96 -0.84 -12.79
N GLY A 6 4.78 0.02 -12.19
CA GLY A 6 5.72 -0.38 -11.12
C GLY A 6 5.05 -0.78 -9.81
N GLU A 7 3.75 -0.48 -9.62
CA GLU A 7 2.96 -1.10 -8.54
C GLU A 7 2.62 -2.54 -8.88
N TYR A 8 2.09 -2.77 -10.09
CA TYR A 8 1.75 -4.10 -10.55
C TYR A 8 2.95 -5.05 -10.48
N GLU A 9 4.11 -4.63 -11.00
CA GLU A 9 5.36 -5.41 -10.93
C GLU A 9 5.74 -5.81 -9.49
N GLN A 10 5.45 -4.95 -8.51
CA GLN A 10 5.70 -5.29 -7.10
C GLN A 10 4.67 -6.28 -6.54
N TYR A 11 3.41 -6.20 -6.98
CA TYR A 11 2.33 -7.10 -6.57
C TYR A 11 2.42 -8.48 -7.23
N THR A 12 3.44 -8.72 -8.05
CA THR A 12 3.65 -9.96 -8.79
C THR A 12 5.10 -10.46 -8.67
N LEU A 13 5.87 -9.93 -7.72
CA LEU A 13 7.24 -10.38 -7.46
C LEU A 13 7.26 -11.86 -7.04
N SER A 14 8.30 -12.56 -7.47
CA SER A 14 8.60 -13.90 -6.95
C SER A 14 9.03 -13.83 -5.48
N PRO A 15 8.92 -14.93 -4.70
CA PRO A 15 9.32 -14.97 -3.29
C PRO A 15 10.73 -14.42 -3.04
N GLN A 16 11.69 -14.83 -3.88
CA GLN A 16 13.09 -14.39 -3.75
C GLN A 16 13.25 -12.88 -3.96
N LYS A 17 12.44 -12.29 -4.84
CA LYS A 17 12.45 -10.85 -5.08
C LYS A 17 11.72 -10.08 -3.98
N ILE A 18 10.74 -10.70 -3.31
CA ILE A 18 10.09 -10.11 -2.13
C ILE A 18 11.10 -9.99 -0.99
N ASP A 19 11.87 -11.05 -0.71
CA ASP A 19 12.90 -11.05 0.34
C ASP A 19 13.99 -9.99 0.08
N ALA A 20 14.36 -9.77 -1.18
CA ALA A 20 15.32 -8.75 -1.58
C ALA A 20 14.71 -7.34 -1.72
N CYS A 21 13.40 -7.18 -1.53
CA CYS A 21 12.73 -5.90 -1.72
C CYS A 21 12.96 -5.01 -0.49
N GLU A 22 13.87 -4.05 -0.60
CA GLU A 22 14.14 -3.08 0.47
C GLU A 22 12.90 -2.23 0.84
N TYR A 23 11.99 -2.03 -0.12
CA TYR A 23 10.87 -1.10 0.03
C TYR A 23 9.53 -1.65 -0.48
N PRO A 24 8.89 -2.53 0.29
CA PRO A 24 7.57 -3.06 -0.06
C PRO A 24 6.49 -1.97 -0.08
N ARG A 25 5.70 -1.92 -1.17
CA ARG A 25 4.54 -1.00 -1.29
C ARG A 25 3.35 -1.36 -0.42
N LEU A 26 2.99 -2.64 -0.33
CA LEU A 26 2.02 -3.08 0.67
C LEU A 26 2.72 -3.06 2.03
N LYS A 27 2.20 -2.28 2.97
CA LYS A 27 2.87 -2.09 4.27
C LYS A 27 2.16 -2.86 5.35
N TYR A 28 2.92 -3.30 6.36
CA TYR A 28 2.37 -3.91 7.58
C TYR A 28 1.23 -3.07 8.18
N PHE A 29 1.40 -1.73 8.22
CA PHE A 29 0.39 -0.85 8.78
C PHE A 29 -0.94 -0.85 8.01
N THR A 30 -0.89 -0.85 6.67
CA THR A 30 -2.09 -0.77 5.82
C THR A 30 -2.72 -2.13 5.55
N LEU A 31 -1.88 -3.17 5.41
CA LEU A 31 -2.32 -4.54 5.14
C LEU A 31 -2.75 -5.27 6.42
N ILE A 32 -1.96 -5.18 7.50
CA ILE A 32 -2.17 -5.96 8.73
C ILE A 32 -2.87 -5.12 9.80
N LYS A 33 -2.29 -4.00 10.25
CA LYS A 33 -2.86 -3.20 11.37
C LYS A 33 -4.20 -2.54 11.02
N ARG A 34 -4.44 -2.20 9.75
CA ARG A 34 -5.67 -1.57 9.25
C ARG A 34 -6.57 -2.52 8.47
N ASP A 35 -6.58 -3.81 8.84
CA ASP A 35 -7.53 -4.80 8.32
C ASP A 35 -7.64 -4.83 6.78
N PHE A 36 -6.50 -4.92 6.11
CA PHE A 36 -6.41 -5.00 4.65
C PHE A 36 -6.92 -3.75 3.91
N SER A 37 -6.90 -2.57 4.53
CA SER A 37 -7.33 -1.31 3.89
C SER A 37 -6.61 -0.95 2.58
N GLY A 38 -5.41 -1.48 2.33
CA GLY A 38 -4.66 -1.27 1.07
C GLY A 38 -5.01 -2.27 -0.04
N LEU A 39 -5.78 -3.32 0.27
CA LEU A 39 -6.00 -4.46 -0.63
C LEU A 39 -6.91 -4.10 -1.82
N GLU A 40 -7.90 -3.23 -1.63
CA GLU A 40 -8.78 -2.77 -2.71
C GLU A 40 -7.96 -2.15 -3.86
N ARG A 41 -6.95 -1.33 -3.53
CA ARG A 41 -6.05 -0.75 -4.53
C ARG A 41 -5.23 -1.82 -5.24
N ALA A 42 -4.58 -2.71 -4.47
CA ALA A 42 -3.72 -3.74 -5.04
C ALA A 42 -4.49 -4.63 -6.03
N LEU A 43 -5.68 -5.10 -5.62
CA LEU A 43 -6.55 -5.89 -6.48
C LEU A 43 -7.03 -5.12 -7.71
N THR A 44 -7.33 -3.81 -7.57
CA THR A 44 -7.71 -2.98 -8.73
C THR A 44 -6.56 -2.82 -9.71
N ILE A 45 -5.32 -2.65 -9.23
CA ILE A 45 -4.13 -2.58 -10.09
C ILE A 45 -3.89 -3.90 -10.81
N VAL A 46 -3.98 -5.02 -10.09
CA VAL A 46 -3.89 -6.36 -10.69
C VAL A 46 -4.98 -6.55 -11.74
N ALA A 47 -6.23 -6.21 -11.42
CA ALA A 47 -7.35 -6.35 -12.35
C ALA A 47 -7.17 -5.52 -13.62
N ARG A 48 -6.70 -4.28 -13.49
CA ARG A 48 -6.45 -3.39 -14.64
C ARG A 48 -5.38 -3.93 -15.58
N HIS A 49 -4.38 -4.63 -15.06
CA HIS A 49 -3.39 -5.26 -15.93
C HIS A 49 -4.05 -6.31 -16.83
N PHE A 50 -4.81 -7.25 -16.26
CA PHE A 50 -5.45 -8.32 -17.05
C PHE A 50 -6.62 -7.84 -17.92
N LEU A 51 -7.34 -6.80 -17.51
CA LEU A 51 -8.44 -6.23 -18.29
C LEU A 51 -7.98 -5.51 -19.56
N PHE A 52 -6.77 -4.93 -19.53
CA PHE A 52 -6.24 -4.06 -20.58
C PHE A 52 -4.84 -4.52 -21.03
N ASP A 53 -4.55 -5.82 -20.91
CA ASP A 53 -3.29 -6.40 -21.40
C ASP A 53 -3.21 -6.29 -22.93
N ASP A 54 -4.39 -6.36 -23.57
CA ASP A 54 -4.61 -5.97 -24.96
C ASP A 54 -5.17 -4.53 -25.03
N ASP A 55 -4.89 -3.79 -26.11
CA ASP A 55 -5.36 -2.40 -26.32
C ASP A 55 -6.89 -2.25 -26.26
N THR A 56 -7.63 -3.36 -26.38
CA THR A 56 -9.08 -3.43 -26.18
C THR A 56 -9.44 -4.05 -24.82
N PRO A 57 -10.33 -3.42 -24.03
CA PRO A 57 -10.71 -3.96 -22.74
C PRO A 57 -11.46 -5.29 -22.87
N ARG A 58 -11.07 -6.26 -22.04
CA ARG A 58 -11.77 -7.54 -21.87
C ARG A 58 -13.04 -7.35 -21.05
N THR A 59 -14.22 -7.46 -21.67
CA THR A 59 -15.51 -7.11 -21.02
C THR A 59 -16.60 -8.17 -21.14
N SER A 60 -16.36 -9.29 -21.83
CA SER A 60 -17.36 -10.35 -21.91
C SER A 60 -17.52 -11.09 -20.57
N ASP A 61 -18.69 -11.65 -20.30
CA ASP A 61 -18.97 -12.37 -19.04
C ASP A 61 -17.98 -13.50 -18.76
N SER A 62 -17.53 -14.20 -19.82
CA SER A 62 -16.50 -15.24 -19.72
C SER A 62 -15.16 -14.68 -19.23
N GLU A 63 -14.71 -13.56 -19.79
CA GLU A 63 -13.45 -12.92 -19.41
C GLU A 63 -13.52 -12.32 -18.00
N LEU A 64 -14.67 -11.73 -17.63
CA LEU A 64 -14.89 -11.24 -16.27
C LEU A 64 -14.95 -12.41 -15.27
N GLY A 65 -15.46 -13.58 -15.68
CA GLY A 65 -15.40 -14.81 -14.89
C GLY A 65 -13.96 -15.24 -14.61
N GLU A 66 -13.15 -15.34 -15.66
CA GLU A 66 -11.72 -15.64 -15.57
C GLU A 66 -10.99 -14.64 -14.66
N LEU A 67 -11.26 -13.34 -14.81
CA LEU A 67 -10.63 -12.32 -13.97
C LEU A 67 -10.94 -12.48 -12.48
N ARG A 68 -12.17 -12.89 -12.12
CA ARG A 68 -12.52 -13.18 -10.71
C ARG A 68 -11.67 -14.33 -10.17
N GLU A 69 -11.47 -15.36 -10.98
CA GLU A 69 -10.61 -16.50 -10.65
C GLU A 69 -9.13 -16.11 -10.49
N ILE A 70 -8.61 -15.25 -11.39
CA ILE A 70 -7.26 -14.67 -11.25
C ILE A 70 -7.10 -13.94 -9.92
N LEU A 71 -8.05 -13.07 -9.57
CA LEU A 71 -8.00 -12.28 -8.33
C LEU A 71 -8.15 -13.17 -7.07
N LYS A 72 -8.94 -14.24 -7.14
CA LYS A 72 -9.05 -15.25 -6.07
C LYS A 72 -7.73 -15.98 -5.84
N SER A 73 -7.11 -16.47 -6.91
CA SER A 73 -5.83 -17.17 -6.85
C SER A 73 -4.71 -16.26 -6.33
N TRP A 74 -4.67 -15.00 -6.76
CA TRP A 74 -3.72 -14.00 -6.23
C TRP A 74 -3.84 -13.82 -4.70
N CYS A 75 -5.06 -13.89 -4.17
CA CYS A 75 -5.30 -13.85 -2.73
C CYS A 75 -4.94 -15.15 -1.99
N GLY A 76 -4.64 -16.23 -2.71
CA GLY A 76 -4.37 -17.56 -2.16
C GLY A 76 -5.61 -18.39 -1.88
N PHE A 77 -6.68 -18.17 -2.63
CA PHE A 77 -7.89 -18.99 -2.54
C PHE A 77 -7.91 -20.05 -3.65
N PRO A 78 -8.48 -21.25 -3.37
CA PRO A 78 -8.61 -22.30 -4.38
C PRO A 78 -9.28 -21.77 -5.64
N ASN A 79 -8.73 -22.13 -6.79
CA ASN A 79 -9.16 -21.68 -8.10
C ASN A 79 -9.41 -22.88 -9.03
N GLU A 80 -10.40 -22.75 -9.91
CA GLU A 80 -10.72 -23.71 -10.98
C GLU A 80 -9.98 -23.40 -12.30
N ALA A 81 -9.40 -22.21 -12.46
CA ALA A 81 -8.77 -21.79 -13.70
C ALA A 81 -7.36 -22.38 -13.87
N HIS A 82 -7.16 -23.04 -15.01
CA HIS A 82 -5.87 -23.51 -15.49
C HIS A 82 -5.25 -22.43 -16.40
N ASN A 83 -3.98 -22.08 -16.19
CA ASN A 83 -3.14 -21.11 -16.94
C ASN A 83 -2.88 -19.75 -16.28
N LEU A 84 -2.61 -19.74 -14.96
CA LEU A 84 -1.98 -18.60 -14.30
C LEU A 84 -0.44 -18.72 -14.30
N PRO A 85 0.32 -17.61 -14.30
CA PRO A 85 1.74 -17.65 -14.01
C PRO A 85 1.99 -18.32 -12.65
N PRO A 86 2.96 -19.25 -12.52
CA PRO A 86 3.15 -20.03 -11.28
C PRO A 86 3.41 -19.20 -10.02
N HIS A 87 3.93 -17.98 -10.16
CA HIS A 87 4.21 -17.07 -9.05
C HIS A 87 2.99 -16.24 -8.61
N PHE A 88 1.86 -16.36 -9.32
CA PHE A 88 0.64 -15.60 -9.07
C PHE A 88 -0.25 -16.28 -8.02
N ASP A 89 -0.23 -17.62 -7.99
CA ASP A 89 -1.05 -18.39 -7.07
C ASP A 89 -0.55 -18.25 -5.64
N GLY A 90 -1.44 -17.92 -4.71
CA GLY A 90 -1.05 -17.72 -3.31
C GLY A 90 -0.17 -16.50 -3.06
N TRP A 91 -0.09 -15.54 -3.99
CA TRP A 91 0.85 -14.42 -3.90
C TRP A 91 0.70 -13.62 -2.61
N LEU A 92 -0.53 -13.24 -2.21
CA LEU A 92 -0.75 -12.44 -1.01
C LEU A 92 -0.31 -13.16 0.28
N VAL A 93 -0.54 -14.46 0.35
CA VAL A 93 -0.15 -15.30 1.51
C VAL A 93 1.38 -15.40 1.57
N THR A 94 2.00 -15.69 0.42
CA THR A 94 3.45 -15.72 0.24
C THR A 94 4.07 -14.37 0.61
N TYR A 95 3.48 -13.27 0.15
CA TYR A 95 3.94 -11.93 0.44
C TYR A 95 3.93 -11.62 1.94
N ILE A 96 2.85 -11.95 2.65
CA ILE A 96 2.79 -11.76 4.11
C ILE A 96 3.88 -12.55 4.82
N ARG A 97 4.18 -13.77 4.35
CA ARG A 97 5.26 -14.61 4.90
C ARG A 97 6.63 -13.95 4.70
N HIS A 98 6.99 -13.69 3.45
CA HIS A 98 8.31 -13.21 3.08
C HIS A 98 8.56 -11.76 3.53
N ALA A 99 7.62 -10.84 3.29
CA ALA A 99 7.81 -9.43 3.57
C ALA A 99 7.67 -9.06 5.06
N PHE A 100 6.95 -9.87 5.87
CA PHE A 100 6.67 -9.51 7.27
C PHE A 100 6.97 -10.62 8.28
N LEU A 101 6.51 -11.85 8.04
CA LEU A 101 6.58 -12.91 9.06
C LEU A 101 8.01 -13.41 9.27
N ASN A 102 8.74 -13.70 8.20
CA ASN A 102 10.09 -14.28 8.28
C ASN A 102 11.07 -13.35 9.01
N ASP A 103 11.00 -12.04 8.76
CA ASP A 103 11.80 -11.04 9.49
C ASP A 103 11.56 -11.11 11.01
N LYS A 104 10.30 -11.22 11.45
CA LYS A 104 9.97 -11.32 12.88
C LYS A 104 10.35 -12.66 13.47
N ILE A 105 10.15 -13.75 12.73
CA ILE A 105 10.58 -15.10 13.15
C ILE A 105 12.09 -15.12 13.36
N ASN A 106 12.87 -14.63 12.41
CA ASN A 106 14.33 -14.62 12.48
C ASN A 106 14.83 -13.76 13.65
N SER A 107 14.23 -12.58 13.86
CA SER A 107 14.55 -11.72 15.01
C SER A 107 14.27 -12.41 16.36
N CYS A 108 13.21 -13.22 16.46
CA CYS A 108 12.93 -14.00 17.65
C CYS A 108 13.87 -15.21 17.82
N ARG A 109 14.24 -15.90 16.74
CA ARG A 109 15.16 -17.07 16.78
C ARG A 109 16.50 -16.74 17.42
N GLU A 110 17.07 -15.58 17.08
CA GLU A 110 18.33 -15.11 17.67
C GLU A 110 18.27 -14.87 19.18
N LYS A 111 17.08 -14.58 19.71
CA LYS A 111 16.84 -14.33 21.13
C LYS A 111 16.49 -15.62 21.87
N ILE A 112 15.75 -16.53 21.22
CA ILE A 112 15.41 -17.85 21.74
C ILE A 112 16.66 -18.65 22.10
N SER A 113 17.73 -18.53 21.32
CA SER A 113 19.01 -19.21 21.61
C SER A 113 19.70 -18.77 22.89
N ARG A 114 19.22 -17.69 23.54
CA ARG A 114 19.77 -17.11 24.77
C ARG A 114 18.90 -17.38 26.00
N LEU A 115 17.78 -18.07 25.85
CA LEU A 115 16.92 -18.44 26.96
C LEU A 115 17.61 -19.46 27.88
N GLU A 116 17.35 -19.36 29.17
CA GLU A 116 17.88 -20.31 30.16
C GLU A 116 17.10 -21.64 30.12
N SER A 117 15.80 -21.58 29.83
CA SER A 117 14.93 -22.76 29.72
C SER A 117 15.10 -23.49 28.40
N VAL A 118 15.77 -24.65 28.43
CA VAL A 118 15.98 -25.54 27.28
C VAL A 118 14.65 -26.04 26.68
N ASP A 119 13.67 -26.36 27.54
CA ASP A 119 12.36 -26.85 27.09
C ASP A 119 11.55 -25.74 26.38
N LEU A 120 11.61 -24.53 26.91
CA LEU A 120 10.98 -23.36 26.31
C LEU A 120 11.66 -23.02 24.98
N GLN A 121 12.98 -23.07 24.93
CA GLN A 121 13.77 -22.86 23.71
C GLN A 121 13.38 -23.86 22.62
N ALA A 122 13.35 -25.16 22.93
CA ALA A 122 12.98 -26.22 22.00
C ALA A 122 11.54 -26.03 21.49
N THR A 123 10.61 -25.74 22.39
CA THR A 123 9.19 -25.53 22.05
C THR A 123 8.98 -24.31 21.15
N LEU A 124 9.60 -23.18 21.49
CA LEU A 124 9.48 -21.96 20.67
C LEU A 124 10.13 -22.15 19.31
N THR A 125 11.27 -22.83 19.24
CA THR A 125 11.94 -23.13 17.97
C THR A 125 11.06 -23.98 17.05
N ASP A 126 10.45 -25.05 17.58
CA ASP A 126 9.49 -25.90 16.84
C ASP A 126 8.29 -25.10 16.32
N LEU A 127 7.68 -24.25 17.17
CA LEU A 127 6.56 -23.41 16.77
C LEU A 127 6.96 -22.42 15.66
N LEU A 128 8.09 -21.74 15.81
CA LEU A 128 8.56 -20.78 14.81
C LEU A 128 8.93 -21.45 13.47
N GLU A 129 9.40 -22.70 13.48
CA GLU A 129 9.67 -23.47 12.26
C GLU A 129 8.39 -23.87 11.53
N LYS A 130 7.33 -24.25 12.28
CA LYS A 130 6.00 -24.49 11.71
C LYS A 130 5.44 -23.24 11.05
N PHE A 131 5.57 -22.08 11.70
CA PHE A 131 5.08 -20.82 11.14
C PHE A 131 5.82 -20.36 9.87
N SER A 132 7.11 -20.69 9.74
CA SER A 132 7.90 -20.34 8.55
C SER A 132 7.68 -21.28 7.37
N SER A 133 7.37 -22.55 7.62
CA SER A 133 7.30 -23.59 6.58
C SER A 133 5.90 -23.83 6.02
N GLN A 134 4.84 -23.48 6.74
CA GLN A 134 3.46 -23.76 6.32
C GLN A 134 2.82 -22.60 5.53
N ASP A 135 2.06 -22.96 4.50
CA ASP A 135 1.25 -22.03 3.71
C ASP A 135 -0.24 -22.07 4.06
N GLY A 136 -0.74 -23.22 4.53
CA GLY A 136 -2.14 -23.47 4.87
C GLY A 136 -2.61 -22.77 6.16
N HIS A 137 -3.71 -22.02 6.08
CA HIS A 137 -4.23 -21.26 7.21
C HIS A 137 -4.83 -22.11 8.35
N GLU A 138 -5.38 -23.27 8.02
CA GLU A 138 -6.04 -24.17 8.98
C GLU A 138 -5.04 -24.81 9.96
N GLU A 139 -3.79 -24.93 9.52
CA GLU A 139 -2.70 -25.56 10.27
C GLU A 139 -2.14 -24.66 11.38
N PHE A 140 -2.50 -23.37 11.43
CA PHE A 140 -1.98 -22.43 12.43
C PHE A 140 -2.80 -22.31 13.70
N SER A 141 -4.05 -22.80 13.72
CA SER A 141 -4.97 -22.53 14.83
C SER A 141 -4.45 -23.05 16.17
N GLU A 142 -4.02 -24.32 16.22
CA GLU A 142 -3.46 -24.95 17.42
C GLU A 142 -2.04 -24.42 17.76
N PRO A 143 -1.07 -24.34 16.82
CA PRO A 143 0.23 -23.74 17.10
C PRO A 143 0.15 -22.30 17.61
N LEU A 144 -0.79 -21.49 17.08
CA LEU A 144 -1.03 -20.13 17.53
C LEU A 144 -1.53 -20.11 18.98
N ALA A 145 -2.54 -20.91 19.32
CA ALA A 145 -3.06 -21.00 20.68
C ALA A 145 -1.97 -21.43 21.68
N ARG A 146 -1.10 -22.37 21.27
CA ARG A 146 0.05 -22.80 22.08
C ARG A 146 1.06 -21.67 22.29
N LEU A 147 1.39 -20.90 21.25
CA LEU A 147 2.26 -19.73 21.37
C LEU A 147 1.69 -18.69 22.34
N GLU A 148 0.41 -18.37 22.23
CA GLU A 148 -0.24 -17.39 23.12
C GLU A 148 -0.24 -17.85 24.58
N SER A 149 -0.45 -19.15 24.83
CA SER A 149 -0.34 -19.74 26.16
C SER A 149 1.07 -19.62 26.73
N LEU A 150 2.10 -19.92 25.93
CA LEU A 150 3.50 -19.77 26.35
C LEU A 150 3.87 -18.32 26.66
N MET A 151 3.40 -17.37 25.84
CA MET A 151 3.61 -15.94 26.07
C MET A 151 2.96 -15.47 27.38
N ALA A 152 1.79 -16.00 27.72
CA ALA A 152 1.09 -15.66 28.96
C ALA A 152 1.76 -16.29 30.20
N ALA A 153 2.27 -17.51 30.08
CA ALA A 153 2.87 -18.25 31.19
C ALA A 153 4.32 -17.82 31.50
N ASN A 154 5.08 -17.35 30.49
CA ASN A 154 6.52 -17.07 30.60
C ASN A 154 6.84 -15.61 30.29
N GLY A 155 5.96 -14.67 30.67
CA GLY A 155 6.07 -13.26 30.30
C GLY A 155 7.43 -12.63 30.64
N ASP A 156 7.95 -12.91 31.83
CA ASP A 156 9.22 -12.34 32.33
C ASP A 156 10.44 -12.90 31.58
N GLU A 157 10.47 -14.20 31.29
CA GLU A 157 11.58 -14.84 30.54
C GLU A 157 11.58 -14.42 29.05
N LEU A 158 10.42 -14.00 28.53
CA LEU A 158 10.23 -13.63 27.13
C LEU A 158 10.21 -12.12 26.88
N ASP A 159 10.46 -11.28 27.88
CA ASP A 159 10.28 -9.81 27.79
C ASP A 159 11.02 -9.21 26.58
N ASP A 160 12.29 -9.59 26.40
CA ASP A 160 13.16 -9.12 25.31
C ASP A 160 12.66 -9.48 23.91
N MET A 161 11.81 -10.49 23.76
CA MET A 161 11.24 -10.92 22.47
C MET A 161 9.71 -10.75 22.37
N MET A 162 9.07 -10.29 23.44
CA MET A 162 7.61 -10.23 23.57
C MET A 162 6.95 -9.41 22.45
N GLU A 163 7.55 -8.28 22.07
CA GLU A 163 7.04 -7.46 20.96
C GLU A 163 7.12 -8.20 19.61
N GLY A 164 8.19 -8.94 19.37
CA GLY A 164 8.34 -9.76 18.16
C GLY A 164 7.28 -10.88 18.11
N LEU A 165 7.08 -11.58 19.23
CA LEU A 165 6.06 -12.63 19.35
C LEU A 165 4.64 -12.07 19.16
N LYS A 166 4.32 -10.91 19.73
CA LYS A 166 3.03 -10.23 19.51
C LYS A 166 2.80 -9.89 18.03
N GLN A 167 3.83 -9.45 17.32
CA GLN A 167 3.74 -9.17 15.88
C GLN A 167 3.55 -10.45 15.05
N ILE A 168 4.21 -11.55 15.41
CA ILE A 168 4.00 -12.88 14.80
C ILE A 168 2.54 -13.32 14.99
N VAL A 169 2.02 -13.27 16.22
CA VAL A 169 0.61 -13.58 16.52
C VAL A 169 -0.33 -12.74 15.66
N THR A 170 -0.07 -11.44 15.54
CA THR A 170 -0.88 -10.52 14.72
C THR A 170 -0.86 -10.91 13.23
N LEU A 171 0.30 -11.30 12.70
CA LEU A 171 0.44 -11.73 11.30
C LEU A 171 -0.29 -13.05 11.03
N LEU A 172 -0.16 -14.03 11.93
CA LEU A 172 -0.84 -15.31 11.82
C LEU A 172 -2.37 -15.14 11.89
N ARG A 173 -2.86 -14.30 12.81
CA ARG A 173 -4.29 -13.93 12.87
C ARG A 173 -4.77 -13.25 11.60
N ALA A 174 -3.95 -12.38 11.00
CA ALA A 174 -4.30 -11.76 9.73
C ALA A 174 -4.41 -12.80 8.60
N ARG A 175 -3.49 -13.77 8.53
CA ARG A 175 -3.57 -14.90 7.59
C ARG A 175 -4.85 -15.73 7.80
N ILE A 176 -5.21 -16.07 9.04
CA ILE A 176 -6.47 -16.75 9.36
C ILE A 176 -7.68 -15.88 8.96
N LYS A 177 -7.64 -14.57 9.22
CA LYS A 177 -8.72 -13.67 8.82
C LYS A 177 -8.88 -13.60 7.30
N LEU A 178 -7.80 -13.68 6.53
CA LEU A 178 -7.83 -13.70 5.08
C LEU A 178 -8.58 -14.95 4.55
N SER A 179 -8.34 -16.13 5.13
CA SER A 179 -9.06 -17.36 4.75
C SER A 179 -10.56 -17.26 5.02
N VAL A 180 -10.95 -16.67 6.16
CA VAL A 180 -12.36 -16.39 6.48
C VAL A 180 -12.96 -15.38 5.50
N LYS A 181 -12.19 -14.36 5.08
CA LYS A 181 -12.64 -13.37 4.10
C LYS A 181 -12.90 -13.96 2.72
N ASN A 182 -12.34 -15.11 2.33
CA ASN A 182 -12.67 -15.79 1.06
C ASN A 182 -14.20 -15.94 0.86
N LYS A 183 -14.91 -16.35 1.92
CA LYS A 183 -16.38 -16.50 1.93
C LYS A 183 -17.14 -15.17 1.80
N ASN A 184 -16.49 -14.05 2.08
CA ASN A 184 -17.07 -12.70 2.02
C ASN A 184 -16.71 -11.97 0.71
N PHE A 185 -15.51 -12.19 0.16
CA PHE A 185 -15.11 -11.67 -1.16
C PHE A 185 -15.99 -12.22 -2.29
N SER A 186 -16.56 -13.42 -2.09
CA SER A 186 -17.46 -14.11 -3.00
C SER A 186 -18.95 -13.72 -2.85
N LYS A 187 -19.32 -12.88 -1.88
CA LYS A 187 -20.70 -12.39 -1.77
C LYS A 187 -20.94 -11.22 -2.72
N ASN A 188 -21.83 -11.46 -3.69
CA ASN A 188 -22.25 -10.56 -4.76
C ASN A 188 -22.49 -9.12 -4.30
N LEU A 189 -22.17 -8.15 -5.18
CA LEU A 189 -22.46 -6.72 -5.02
C LEU A 189 -23.95 -6.40 -4.72
N PHE A 190 -24.84 -7.34 -5.02
CA PHE A 190 -26.30 -7.23 -4.85
C PHE A 190 -26.91 -8.30 -3.92
N GLY A 191 -26.08 -9.05 -3.19
CA GLY A 191 -26.54 -10.05 -2.22
C GLY A 191 -26.85 -9.46 -0.85
N SER A 192 -28.11 -9.10 -0.63
CA SER A 192 -28.74 -8.72 0.64
C SER A 192 -28.08 -7.58 1.43
N LEU A 193 -28.53 -6.35 1.13
CA LEU A 193 -28.53 -5.20 2.04
C LEU A 193 -29.44 -5.48 3.26
N ASN A 194 -29.05 -6.43 4.10
CA ASN A 194 -29.70 -6.67 5.40
C ASN A 194 -28.63 -7.01 6.43
N GLN A 195 -27.76 -6.06 6.75
CA GLN A 195 -27.07 -6.04 8.04
C GLN A 195 -27.07 -4.60 8.58
N GLN A 196 -27.86 -4.41 9.63
CA GLN A 196 -27.78 -3.25 10.51
C GLN A 196 -26.35 -3.17 11.08
N GLY A 197 -25.70 -2.02 10.95
CA GLY A 197 -24.56 -1.65 11.78
C GLY A 197 -23.28 -1.20 11.08
N ASP A 198 -23.00 -1.63 9.85
CA ASP A 198 -21.81 -1.21 9.12
C ASP A 198 -22.13 -0.94 7.65
N THR A 199 -21.78 0.25 7.17
CA THR A 199 -22.11 0.73 5.82
C THR A 199 -21.65 -0.25 4.72
N PRO A 200 -22.52 -0.59 3.74
CA PRO A 200 -22.22 -1.53 2.63
C PRO A 200 -21.05 -1.06 1.73
N PHE A 201 -20.62 0.19 1.83
CA PHE A 201 -19.46 0.75 1.14
C PHE A 201 -18.10 0.23 1.62
N ARG A 202 -18.04 -0.63 2.65
CA ARG A 202 -16.76 -1.16 3.19
C ARG A 202 -16.40 -2.58 2.75
N ALA A 203 -17.31 -3.32 2.14
CA ALA A 203 -17.00 -4.66 1.67
C ALA A 203 -16.18 -4.59 0.37
N ILE A 204 -14.99 -5.22 0.37
CA ILE A 204 -14.20 -5.43 -0.85
C ILE A 204 -14.80 -6.66 -1.54
N THR A 205 -15.30 -6.50 -2.77
CA THR A 205 -15.82 -7.60 -3.60
C THR A 205 -15.17 -7.57 -4.97
N TYR A 206 -15.03 -8.72 -5.63
CA TYR A 206 -14.39 -8.76 -6.95
C TYR A 206 -15.14 -7.94 -8.01
N ASP A 207 -16.48 -7.92 -7.97
CA ASP A 207 -17.26 -7.09 -8.90
C ASP A 207 -16.97 -5.59 -8.74
N ARG A 208 -16.81 -5.13 -7.49
CA ARG A 208 -16.43 -3.73 -7.21
C ARG A 208 -15.03 -3.44 -7.73
N ILE A 209 -14.09 -4.36 -7.52
CA ILE A 209 -12.72 -4.23 -8.02
C ILE A 209 -12.72 -4.11 -9.54
N ILE A 210 -13.46 -4.98 -10.24
CA ILE A 210 -13.58 -4.99 -11.70
C ILE A 210 -14.23 -3.69 -12.19
N ALA A 211 -15.31 -3.25 -11.56
CA ALA A 211 -15.96 -1.98 -11.92
C ALA A 211 -15.00 -0.78 -11.75
N ASN A 212 -14.28 -0.71 -10.62
CA ASN A 212 -13.28 0.31 -10.38
C ASN A 212 -12.14 0.25 -11.42
N ALA A 213 -11.72 -0.96 -11.81
CA ALA A 213 -10.68 -1.17 -12.81
C ALA A 213 -11.11 -0.67 -14.19
N LEU A 214 -12.32 -1.01 -14.63
CA LEU A 214 -12.89 -0.54 -15.89
C LEU A 214 -13.02 0.99 -15.93
N LEU A 215 -13.49 1.59 -14.83
CA LEU A 215 -13.59 3.06 -14.71
C LEU A 215 -12.23 3.76 -14.77
N ALA A 216 -11.18 3.14 -14.22
CA ALA A 216 -9.84 3.70 -14.21
C ALA A 216 -9.08 3.52 -15.55
N GLY A 217 -9.46 2.53 -16.37
CA GLY A 217 -8.81 2.22 -17.64
C GLY A 217 -7.45 1.50 -17.50
N LYS A 218 -6.65 1.48 -18.57
CA LYS A 218 -5.29 0.89 -18.56
C LYS A 218 -4.39 1.47 -17.47
N LEU A 219 -3.43 0.68 -16.98
CA LEU A 219 -2.40 1.17 -16.04
C LEU A 219 -1.60 2.31 -16.65
N ARG A 220 -1.23 3.30 -15.84
CA ARG A 220 -0.53 4.50 -16.30
C ARG A 220 0.73 4.77 -15.51
N ARG A 221 1.65 5.46 -16.16
CA ARG A 221 2.79 6.09 -15.51
C ARG A 221 2.71 7.60 -15.73
N TYR A 222 2.94 8.35 -14.67
CA TYR A 222 2.94 9.79 -14.63
C TYR A 222 4.23 10.26 -13.97
N TYR A 223 4.66 11.46 -14.34
CA TYR A 223 5.79 12.16 -13.75
C TYR A 223 5.31 13.49 -13.18
N LEU A 224 5.76 13.82 -11.97
CA LEU A 224 5.59 15.16 -11.45
C LEU A 224 6.80 15.99 -11.88
N VAL A 225 6.59 16.87 -12.83
CA VAL A 225 7.62 17.80 -13.31
C VAL A 225 7.48 19.10 -12.53
N CYS A 226 8.60 19.62 -12.04
CA CYS A 226 8.66 20.87 -11.29
C CYS A 226 9.68 21.81 -11.90
N ASP A 227 9.39 23.11 -11.81
CA ASP A 227 10.35 24.17 -12.07
C ASP A 227 11.54 24.08 -11.09
N ASP A 228 12.76 24.19 -11.62
CA ASP A 228 14.03 23.99 -10.91
C ASP A 228 14.23 25.02 -9.76
N GLU A 229 13.63 26.20 -9.89
CA GLU A 229 13.80 27.27 -8.90
C GLU A 229 13.15 26.97 -7.55
N LEU A 230 12.09 26.16 -7.49
CA LEU A 230 11.25 26.03 -6.30
C LEU A 230 11.97 25.37 -5.11
N PHE A 231 12.79 24.35 -5.37
CA PHE A 231 13.49 23.58 -4.34
C PHE A 231 14.85 24.17 -3.97
N ARG A 232 15.53 24.82 -4.92
CA ARG A 232 16.80 25.53 -4.65
C ARG A 232 16.60 26.76 -3.76
N SER A 233 15.43 27.39 -3.81
CA SER A 233 15.18 28.70 -3.20
C SER A 233 14.64 28.68 -1.76
N LYS A 234 14.51 27.51 -1.11
CA LYS A 234 13.98 27.41 0.28
C LYS A 234 12.63 28.13 0.47
N LYS A 235 11.79 28.14 -0.57
CA LYS A 235 10.50 28.87 -0.60
C LYS A 235 9.42 28.31 0.35
N ILE A 236 9.67 27.19 1.03
CA ILE A 236 8.70 26.52 1.90
C ILE A 236 9.31 26.21 3.26
N LEU A 237 8.48 26.36 4.29
CA LEU A 237 8.78 26.00 5.67
C LEU A 237 7.70 25.06 6.23
N LYS A 238 8.09 24.29 7.26
CA LYS A 238 7.18 23.60 8.19
C LYS A 238 7.13 24.39 9.49
N GLY A 239 6.06 25.14 9.70
CA GLY A 239 6.00 26.21 10.68
C GLY A 239 7.06 27.25 10.37
N THR A 240 8.07 27.34 11.23
CA THR A 240 9.23 28.24 11.07
C THR A 240 10.50 27.52 10.62
N ARG A 241 10.46 26.19 10.46
CA ARG A 241 11.65 25.36 10.19
C ARG A 241 11.75 25.01 8.71
N LYS A 242 12.98 24.82 8.23
CA LYS A 242 13.24 24.26 6.90
C LYS A 242 12.69 22.84 6.81
N LEU A 243 12.23 22.46 5.61
CA LEU A 243 11.77 21.10 5.34
C LEU A 243 12.91 20.10 5.48
N SER A 244 12.63 18.97 6.13
CA SER A 244 13.46 17.77 6.00
C SER A 244 13.23 17.12 4.63
N ALA A 245 14.14 16.23 4.19
CA ALA A 245 13.96 15.47 2.96
C ALA A 245 12.64 14.67 2.97
N THR A 246 12.28 14.07 4.11
CA THR A 246 11.03 13.32 4.27
C THR A 246 9.79 14.21 4.21
N ASP A 247 9.84 15.42 4.80
CA ASP A 247 8.72 16.37 4.69
C ASP A 247 8.54 16.86 3.24
N ALA A 248 9.64 17.12 2.53
CA ALA A 248 9.62 17.52 1.12
C ALA A 248 9.02 16.42 0.22
N ASP A 249 9.46 15.17 0.39
CA ASP A 249 8.90 14.00 -0.32
C ASP A 249 7.38 13.87 -0.12
N MET A 250 6.91 14.02 1.12
CA MET A 250 5.48 13.95 1.43
C MET A 250 4.69 15.09 0.76
N VAL A 251 5.19 16.32 0.82
CA VAL A 251 4.55 17.49 0.19
C VAL A 251 4.42 17.27 -1.32
N LEU A 252 5.48 16.78 -1.95
CA LEU A 252 5.47 16.46 -3.38
C LEU A 252 4.50 15.33 -3.73
N LYS A 253 4.44 14.26 -2.92
CA LYS A 253 3.49 13.14 -3.13
C LYS A 253 2.03 13.57 -2.98
N MET A 254 1.72 14.41 -1.99
CA MET A 254 0.38 14.99 -1.88
C MET A 254 0.06 15.93 -3.04
N THR A 255 1.07 16.63 -3.57
CA THR A 255 0.92 17.47 -4.76
C THR A 255 0.58 16.63 -5.99
N ALA A 256 1.33 15.56 -6.22
CA ALA A 256 1.05 14.59 -7.27
C ALA A 256 -0.36 13.99 -7.15
N GLU A 257 -0.76 13.55 -5.96
CA GLU A 257 -2.09 12.97 -5.74
C GLU A 257 -3.21 14.00 -5.95
N TYR A 258 -3.04 15.24 -5.48
CA TYR A 258 -3.99 16.32 -5.73
C TYR A 258 -4.17 16.59 -7.22
N LEU A 259 -3.06 16.76 -7.95
CA LEU A 259 -3.09 17.06 -9.39
C LEU A 259 -3.70 15.90 -10.20
N LEU A 260 -3.41 14.66 -9.82
CA LEU A 260 -4.00 13.47 -10.44
C LEU A 260 -5.52 13.46 -10.25
N GLN A 261 -6.02 13.70 -9.03
CA GLN A 261 -7.47 13.75 -8.77
C GLN A 261 -8.16 14.94 -9.45
N ARG A 262 -7.47 16.09 -9.58
CA ARG A 262 -7.96 17.28 -10.30
C ARG A 262 -8.09 17.05 -11.80
N ARG A 263 -7.31 16.15 -12.41
CA ARG A 263 -7.49 15.80 -13.83
C ARG A 263 -8.85 15.13 -14.10
N HIS A 264 -9.38 14.41 -13.12
CA HIS A 264 -10.63 13.64 -13.27
C HIS A 264 -11.85 14.33 -12.65
N THR A 265 -11.66 15.46 -11.96
CA THR A 265 -12.75 16.14 -11.24
C THR A 265 -12.64 17.66 -11.36
N SER A 266 -13.77 18.35 -11.49
CA SER A 266 -13.83 19.82 -11.42
C SER A 266 -13.77 20.36 -10.00
N GLN A 267 -13.71 19.49 -8.98
CA GLN A 267 -13.73 19.90 -7.58
C GLN A 267 -12.43 20.61 -7.19
N GLU A 268 -12.53 21.67 -6.40
CA GLU A 268 -11.36 22.39 -5.89
C GLU A 268 -10.65 21.64 -4.76
N PHE A 269 -11.43 20.91 -3.95
CA PHE A 269 -10.97 20.08 -2.85
C PHE A 269 -10.99 18.61 -3.27
N THR A 270 -9.87 17.92 -3.08
CA THR A 270 -9.72 16.50 -3.40
C THR A 270 -9.62 15.67 -2.12
N GLU A 271 -10.04 14.41 -2.16
CA GLU A 271 -9.98 13.52 -1.00
C GLU A 271 -8.58 12.95 -0.83
N THR A 272 -7.98 13.12 0.34
CA THR A 272 -6.69 12.47 0.63
C THR A 272 -6.91 11.18 1.39
N ASN A 273 -6.51 10.07 0.79
CA ASN A 273 -6.43 8.81 1.51
C ASN A 273 -5.02 8.64 2.09
N ASP A 274 -4.88 8.90 3.39
CA ASP A 274 -3.61 8.73 4.12
C ASP A 274 -3.03 7.34 3.91
N SER A 275 -3.84 6.27 3.85
CA SER A 275 -3.33 4.91 3.62
C SER A 275 -2.69 4.77 2.24
N ASN A 276 -3.26 5.39 1.20
CA ASN A 276 -2.69 5.39 -0.15
C ASN A 276 -1.37 6.16 -0.15
N LEU A 277 -1.36 7.40 0.32
CA LEU A 277 -0.15 8.21 0.43
C LEU A 277 0.95 7.50 1.23
N MET A 278 0.58 6.82 2.32
CA MET A 278 1.52 6.05 3.11
C MET A 278 2.16 4.90 2.32
N ASN A 279 1.43 4.23 1.42
CA ASN A 279 1.99 3.20 0.54
C ASN A 279 2.92 3.79 -0.54
N TRP A 280 2.87 5.11 -0.80
CA TRP A 280 3.77 5.78 -1.74
C TRP A 280 5.12 6.14 -1.11
N ILE A 281 5.22 6.12 0.23
CA ILE A 281 6.45 6.49 0.95
C ILE A 281 7.39 5.28 0.96
N VAL A 282 8.40 5.31 0.13
CA VAL A 282 9.40 4.25 0.01
C VAL A 282 10.52 4.60 1.00
N GLY A 283 10.64 3.84 2.10
CA GLY A 283 11.76 3.92 3.06
C GLY A 283 11.54 4.63 4.38
N SER A 284 10.64 5.62 4.51
CA SER A 284 10.45 6.34 5.78
C SER A 284 9.22 5.89 6.57
N ARG A 285 9.37 5.76 7.90
CA ARG A 285 8.24 5.77 8.83
C ARG A 285 7.45 7.06 8.59
N LYS A 286 6.11 7.01 8.71
CA LYS A 286 5.26 8.20 8.69
C LYS A 286 5.94 9.28 9.54
N PRO A 287 6.11 10.52 9.07
CA PRO A 287 6.56 11.59 9.95
C PRO A 287 5.58 11.63 11.12
N GLU A 288 6.06 11.36 12.34
CA GLU A 288 5.22 11.20 13.54
C GLU A 288 4.31 12.41 13.76
N ASN A 289 4.70 13.56 13.21
CA ASN A 289 3.99 14.84 13.25
C ASN A 289 3.76 15.44 11.85
N PHE A 290 3.22 14.66 10.90
CA PHE A 290 2.75 15.23 9.63
C PHE A 290 1.46 16.02 9.86
N VAL A 291 1.60 17.34 10.04
CA VAL A 291 0.48 18.27 10.20
C VAL A 291 0.36 19.11 8.94
N ARG A 292 -0.67 18.83 8.13
CA ARG A 292 -0.90 19.49 6.83
C ARG A 292 -0.96 21.02 6.92
N ASP A 293 -1.55 21.54 7.98
CA ASP A 293 -1.66 22.98 8.23
C ASP A 293 -0.34 23.69 8.56
N SER A 294 0.74 22.94 8.76
CA SER A 294 2.05 23.52 9.13
C SER A 294 2.90 23.94 7.93
N TYR A 295 2.55 23.57 6.70
CA TYR A 295 3.37 23.91 5.53
C TYR A 295 2.98 25.27 4.96
N VAL A 296 3.93 26.19 4.93
CA VAL A 296 3.73 27.58 4.53
C VAL A 296 4.80 28.06 3.57
N PHE A 297 4.47 29.04 2.74
CA PHE A 297 5.47 29.75 1.95
C PHE A 297 6.33 30.64 2.84
N ALA A 298 7.65 30.62 2.63
CA ALA A 298 8.61 31.37 3.44
C ALA A 298 8.47 32.90 3.29
N ASP A 299 8.00 33.38 2.14
CA ASP A 299 7.89 34.80 1.81
C ASP A 299 6.64 35.47 2.41
N SER A 300 5.53 34.74 2.44
CA SER A 300 4.19 35.27 2.72
C SER A 300 3.55 34.65 3.95
N GLY A 301 4.07 33.52 4.45
CA GLY A 301 3.44 32.71 5.50
C GLY A 301 2.12 32.06 5.08
N ALA A 302 1.71 32.19 3.80
CA ALA A 302 0.49 31.59 3.31
C ALA A 302 0.59 30.06 3.33
N LYS A 303 -0.50 29.38 3.69
CA LYS A 303 -0.55 27.91 3.75
C LYS A 303 -0.49 27.29 2.36
N ILE A 304 0.23 26.19 2.23
CA ILE A 304 0.27 25.38 1.02
C ILE A 304 -0.98 24.50 0.91
N PHE A 305 -1.41 23.92 2.04
CA PHE A 305 -2.57 23.06 2.12
C PHE A 305 -3.70 23.77 2.87
N GLU A 306 -4.86 23.84 2.23
CA GLU A 306 -6.12 24.14 2.90
C GLU A 306 -6.83 22.81 3.19
N VAL A 307 -7.16 22.56 4.45
CA VAL A 307 -7.73 21.28 4.90
C VAL A 307 -9.18 21.49 5.33
N ARG A 308 -10.08 20.69 4.78
CA ARG A 308 -11.49 20.66 5.17
C ARG A 308 -11.86 19.28 5.70
N LYS A 309 -12.44 19.25 6.90
CA LYS A 309 -13.10 18.04 7.43
C LYS A 309 -14.49 17.96 6.81
N VAL A 310 -14.81 16.81 6.22
CA VAL A 310 -16.13 16.53 5.66
C VAL A 310 -16.68 15.28 6.31
N ASN A 311 -17.93 15.32 6.77
CA ASN A 311 -18.61 14.15 7.29
C ASN A 311 -19.38 13.49 6.13
N LEU A 312 -18.91 12.32 5.70
CA LEU A 312 -19.55 11.50 4.67
C LEU A 312 -20.14 10.27 5.36
N GLY A 313 -21.43 10.35 5.72
CA GLY A 313 -22.16 9.20 6.27
C GLY A 313 -21.58 8.64 7.58
N GLY A 314 -21.10 9.51 8.49
CA GLY A 314 -20.49 9.10 9.76
C GLY A 314 -18.98 8.89 9.69
N ILE A 315 -18.38 9.00 8.50
CA ILE A 315 -16.92 8.94 8.31
C ILE A 315 -16.38 10.37 8.15
N ASN A 316 -15.46 10.74 9.03
CA ASN A 316 -14.71 11.98 8.89
C ASN A 316 -13.63 11.80 7.81
N ALA A 317 -13.88 12.35 6.62
CA ALA A 317 -12.90 12.44 5.54
C ALA A 317 -12.19 13.80 5.61
N LEU A 318 -10.89 13.79 5.25
CA LEU A 318 -10.13 15.02 5.05
C LEU A 318 -10.04 15.29 3.55
N LYS A 319 -10.52 16.45 3.14
CA LYS A 319 -10.29 16.99 1.79
C LYS A 319 -9.23 18.07 1.85
N ILE A 320 -8.37 18.13 0.83
CA ILE A 320 -7.35 19.16 0.71
C ILE A 320 -7.56 19.99 -0.55
N LYS A 321 -7.19 21.25 -0.48
CA LYS A 321 -6.96 22.12 -1.64
C LYS A 321 -5.53 22.63 -1.56
N LEU A 322 -4.84 22.66 -2.69
CA LEU A 322 -3.51 23.24 -2.78
C LEU A 322 -3.59 24.69 -3.21
N HIS A 323 -2.70 25.50 -2.65
CA HIS A 323 -2.60 26.91 -3.00
C HIS A 323 -2.25 27.07 -4.50
N PRO A 324 -2.94 27.92 -5.28
CA PRO A 324 -2.70 28.04 -6.73
C PRO A 324 -1.26 28.41 -7.09
N LYS A 325 -0.64 29.32 -6.32
CA LYS A 325 0.80 29.65 -6.43
C LYS A 325 1.68 28.40 -6.33
N TRP A 326 1.35 27.46 -5.44
CA TRP A 326 2.09 26.20 -5.30
C TRP A 326 1.94 25.34 -6.54
N THR A 327 0.69 25.04 -6.93
CA THR A 327 0.41 24.15 -8.06
C THR A 327 0.89 24.69 -9.39
N SER A 328 1.05 26.01 -9.55
CA SER A 328 1.54 26.64 -10.77
C SER A 328 2.99 26.26 -11.13
N HIS A 329 3.75 25.73 -10.18
CA HIS A 329 5.11 25.25 -10.40
C HIS A 329 5.20 23.80 -10.86
N PHE A 330 4.07 23.09 -10.95
CA PHE A 330 4.03 21.66 -11.21
C PHE A 330 3.21 21.32 -12.44
N ILE A 331 3.75 20.40 -13.24
CA ILE A 331 3.06 19.76 -14.33
C ILE A 331 3.04 18.26 -14.05
N LEU A 332 1.87 17.66 -14.14
CA LEU A 332 1.73 16.22 -14.15
C LEU A 332 1.77 15.77 -15.61
N ALA A 333 2.82 15.06 -16.03
CA ALA A 333 2.97 14.53 -17.38
C ALA A 333 2.69 13.03 -17.39
N GLU A 334 2.06 12.50 -18.44
CA GLU A 334 1.83 11.06 -18.63
C GLU A 334 2.97 10.47 -19.48
N ASP A 335 3.44 9.27 -19.13
CA ASP A 335 4.50 8.59 -19.87
C ASP A 335 3.99 8.20 -21.27
N GLY A 336 4.80 8.44 -22.30
CA GLY A 336 4.47 8.08 -23.69
C GLY A 336 3.50 9.02 -24.43
N THR A 337 3.07 10.16 -23.86
CA THR A 337 2.18 11.13 -24.54
C THR A 337 2.91 12.25 -25.30
N GLY A 338 4.25 12.24 -25.33
CA GLY A 338 5.05 13.32 -25.91
C GLY A 338 5.07 14.61 -25.09
N ASP A 339 4.23 14.72 -24.05
CA ASP A 339 4.21 15.85 -23.12
C ASP A 339 5.58 16.05 -22.46
N VAL A 340 6.26 14.95 -22.12
CA VAL A 340 7.56 14.93 -21.44
C VAL A 340 8.67 15.59 -22.27
N ASP A 341 8.62 15.49 -23.60
CA ASP A 341 9.65 16.01 -24.50
C ASP A 341 9.55 17.54 -24.69
N SER A 342 8.40 18.13 -24.34
CA SER A 342 8.12 19.57 -24.48
C SER A 342 8.29 20.37 -23.18
N ILE A 343 8.50 19.70 -22.04
CA ILE A 343 8.50 20.34 -20.72
C ILE A 343 9.93 20.48 -20.20
N SER A 344 10.43 21.71 -20.11
CA SER A 344 11.66 22.02 -19.38
C SER A 344 11.41 21.97 -17.87
N GLY A 345 12.09 21.08 -17.15
CA GLY A 345 11.97 21.00 -15.68
C GLY A 345 12.71 19.81 -15.08
N ARG A 346 12.66 19.68 -13.76
CA ARG A 346 13.17 18.50 -13.04
C ARG A 346 12.04 17.50 -12.85
N ILE A 347 12.29 16.25 -13.23
CA ILE A 347 11.40 15.13 -12.94
C ILE A 347 11.63 14.72 -11.50
N PHE A 348 10.62 14.95 -10.67
CA PHE A 348 10.54 14.36 -9.35
C PHE A 348 9.83 13.02 -9.47
N PHE A 349 10.38 12.01 -8.78
CA PHE A 349 9.89 10.63 -8.63
C PHE A 349 10.29 9.61 -9.71
N SER A 350 11.26 8.75 -9.37
CA SER A 350 11.07 7.30 -9.54
C SER A 350 10.53 6.77 -8.24
N ASP A 351 9.90 5.62 -8.28
CA ASP A 351 9.45 4.92 -7.08
C ASP A 351 10.53 4.61 -6.04
N ALA A 352 11.79 4.99 -6.22
CA ALA A 352 12.87 4.72 -5.28
C ALA A 352 12.86 5.60 -4.00
N GLY A 353 11.85 6.45 -3.79
CA GLY A 353 11.70 7.17 -2.52
C GLY A 353 12.72 8.29 -2.26
N SER A 354 13.42 8.76 -3.29
CA SER A 354 14.32 9.91 -3.18
C SER A 354 13.58 11.22 -3.41
N SER A 355 13.86 12.24 -2.58
CA SER A 355 13.51 13.64 -2.86
C SER A 355 14.41 14.25 -3.95
N GLU A 356 15.44 13.53 -4.38
CA GLU A 356 16.33 13.94 -5.44
C GLU A 356 15.66 13.69 -6.80
N PRO A 357 15.85 14.61 -7.76
CA PRO A 357 15.31 14.45 -9.10
C PRO A 357 15.92 13.23 -9.77
N LEU A 358 15.10 12.51 -10.54
CA LEU A 358 15.54 11.32 -11.27
C LEU A 358 16.63 11.56 -12.30
N ARG A 359 16.68 12.80 -12.81
CA ARG A 359 17.64 13.29 -13.78
C ARG A 359 17.89 14.77 -13.48
N GLU A 360 19.15 15.19 -13.53
CA GLU A 360 19.46 16.63 -13.57
C GLU A 360 18.92 17.21 -14.88
N ALA A 361 18.24 18.36 -14.75
CA ALA A 361 17.58 19.15 -15.80
C ALA A 361 17.81 18.65 -17.23
N VAL A 362 16.82 17.94 -17.81
CA VAL A 362 16.88 17.68 -19.24
C VAL A 362 16.43 18.94 -19.96
N LYS A 363 17.38 19.64 -20.58
CA LYS A 363 17.04 20.49 -21.72
C LYS A 363 16.75 19.55 -22.88
N TYR A 364 15.48 19.23 -23.11
CA TYR A 364 15.06 18.68 -24.38
C TYR A 364 15.08 19.86 -25.37
N SER A 365 16.10 19.88 -26.22
CA SER A 365 16.35 20.90 -27.24
C SER A 365 15.44 20.74 -28.44
#